data_AF-A0A4U9D6J7-F1
#
_entry.id   AF-A0A4U9D6J7-F1
#
_cell.length_a   1.000
_cell.length_b   1.000
_cell.length_c   1.000
_cell.angle_alpha   90.00
_cell.angle_beta   90.00
_cell.angle_gamma   90.00
#
_symmetry.space_group_name_H-M   'P 1'
#
loop_
_entity.id
_entity.type
_entity.pdbx_description
1 polymer ?
#
loop_
_entity_poly.entity_id
_entity_poly.type
_entity_poly.pdbx_seq_one_letter_code
_entity_poly.pdbx_strand_id
1 'polypeptide(L)'
;MSLMSVSQYAKHAGMSRQALYNWESHEGFPARVDGKIDQQACDTYLARYRSTSDPRTKNARGKTKTARAGEVQGYTLVEMSVAEIKRIMASGTGKVSGMDPDERAQLAAKAVELFLSEGPYSPPVTFGGYRLSIVETPDDEIGQIIAGGAFGLFAYDVIYECRDYLLTLMSDETEETAMRRVIPSLLYALADDTD
;
A
#
# COMPACT_ATOMS: atom_id res chain seq x y z
N MET A 1 -32.61 -10.52 10.79
CA MET A 1 -31.46 -10.25 11.67
C MET A 1 -30.82 -11.59 12.03
N SER A 2 -29.63 -11.85 11.51
CA SER A 2 -28.88 -13.10 11.70
C SER A 2 -27.63 -12.75 12.48
N LEU A 3 -27.51 -13.26 13.71
CA LEU A 3 -26.38 -12.99 14.60
C LEU A 3 -25.36 -14.11 14.52
N MET A 4 -24.12 -13.77 14.14
CA MET A 4 -23.03 -14.73 13.96
C MET A 4 -21.89 -14.45 14.95
N SER A 5 -21.17 -15.50 15.36
CA SER A 5 -19.85 -15.30 15.96
C SER A 5 -18.88 -14.72 14.94
N VAL A 6 -17.80 -14.07 15.42
CA VAL A 6 -16.71 -13.53 14.57
C VAL A 6 -16.20 -14.58 13.57
N SER A 7 -15.95 -15.82 14.03
CA SER A 7 -15.43 -16.90 13.18
C SER A 7 -16.44 -17.33 12.11
N GLN A 8 -17.74 -17.37 12.43
CA GLN A 8 -18.79 -17.72 11.47
C GLN A 8 -18.97 -16.64 10.42
N TYR A 9 -18.99 -15.37 10.83
CA TYR A 9 -19.14 -14.26 9.90
C TYR A 9 -17.90 -14.09 9.01
N ALA A 10 -16.69 -14.22 9.56
CA ALA A 10 -15.44 -14.18 8.78
C ALA A 10 -15.46 -15.24 7.66
N LYS A 11 -15.89 -16.47 7.97
CA LYS A 11 -16.07 -17.53 6.98
C LYS A 11 -17.15 -17.20 5.94
N HIS A 12 -18.30 -16.67 6.37
CA HIS A 12 -19.39 -16.23 5.49
C HIS A 12 -18.93 -15.14 4.51
N ALA A 13 -18.17 -14.17 4.99
CA ALA A 13 -17.68 -13.05 4.19
C ALA A 13 -16.40 -13.37 3.39
N GLY A 14 -15.89 -14.61 3.45
CA GLY A 14 -14.70 -15.04 2.72
C GLY A 14 -13.39 -14.40 3.20
N MET A 15 -13.29 -14.07 4.50
CA MET A 15 -12.16 -13.34 5.07
C MET A 15 -11.58 -14.01 6.32
N SER A 16 -10.34 -13.68 6.67
CA SER A 16 -9.74 -14.09 7.94
C SER A 16 -10.37 -13.34 9.14
N ARG A 17 -10.27 -13.92 10.34
CA ARG A 17 -10.71 -13.24 11.58
C ARG A 17 -9.93 -11.94 11.83
N GLN A 18 -8.64 -11.91 11.48
CA GLN A 18 -7.81 -10.71 11.61
C GLN A 18 -8.31 -9.59 10.69
N ALA A 19 -8.66 -9.93 9.45
CA ALA A 19 -9.24 -8.95 8.53
C ALA A 19 -10.56 -8.40 9.06
N LEU A 20 -11.40 -9.24 9.68
CA LEU A 20 -12.63 -8.79 10.32
C LEU A 20 -12.36 -7.84 11.50
N TYR A 21 -11.37 -8.12 12.35
CA TYR A 21 -11.00 -7.20 13.44
C TYR A 21 -10.50 -5.85 12.92
N ASN A 22 -9.72 -5.84 11.84
CA ASN A 22 -9.28 -4.60 11.20
C ASN A 22 -10.49 -3.81 10.64
N TRP A 23 -11.52 -4.48 10.12
CA TRP A 23 -12.76 -3.82 9.72
C TRP A 23 -13.53 -3.26 10.91
N GLU A 24 -13.61 -4.00 12.02
CA GLU A 24 -14.27 -3.54 13.25
C GLU A 24 -13.59 -2.30 13.86
N SER A 25 -12.30 -2.08 13.61
CA SER A 25 -11.59 -0.87 14.06
C SER A 25 -11.84 0.36 13.19
N HIS A 26 -12.46 0.21 12.01
CA HIS A 26 -12.80 1.35 11.16
C HIS A 26 -14.02 2.09 11.69
N GLU A 27 -13.95 3.42 11.66
CA GLU A 27 -15.07 4.27 12.05
C GLU A 27 -16.29 4.01 11.16
N GLY A 28 -17.45 3.82 11.80
CA GLY A 28 -18.71 3.55 11.10
C GLY A 28 -18.96 2.09 10.71
N PHE A 29 -18.04 1.16 11.00
CA PHE A 29 -18.34 -0.27 10.91
C PHE A 29 -19.45 -0.65 11.90
N PRO A 30 -20.43 -1.49 11.52
CA PRO A 30 -21.53 -1.86 12.41
C PRO A 30 -21.05 -2.48 13.73
N ALA A 31 -21.52 -1.93 14.85
CA ALA A 31 -21.21 -2.45 16.17
C ALA A 31 -21.80 -3.85 16.38
N ARG A 32 -21.17 -4.62 17.28
CA ARG A 32 -21.70 -5.92 17.68
C ARG A 32 -23.03 -5.77 18.44
N VAL A 33 -23.95 -6.69 18.19
CA VAL A 33 -25.22 -6.84 18.92
C VAL A 33 -25.09 -8.04 19.85
N ASP A 34 -25.20 -7.82 21.16
CA ASP A 34 -25.00 -8.85 22.20
C ASP A 34 -23.66 -9.62 22.05
N GLY A 35 -22.60 -8.91 21.68
CA GLY A 35 -21.28 -9.49 21.45
C GLY A 35 -21.14 -10.30 20.15
N LYS A 36 -22.15 -10.29 19.28
CA LYS A 36 -22.18 -10.99 17.98
C LYS A 36 -22.24 -10.02 16.80
N ILE A 37 -21.89 -10.52 15.62
CA ILE A 37 -21.97 -9.78 14.35
C ILE A 37 -23.40 -9.83 13.82
N ASP A 38 -24.00 -8.67 13.54
CA ASP A 38 -25.20 -8.58 12.72
C ASP A 38 -24.83 -8.72 11.25
N GLN A 39 -25.09 -9.91 10.70
CA GLN A 39 -24.76 -10.26 9.32
C GLN A 39 -25.30 -9.24 8.32
N GLN A 40 -26.55 -8.79 8.49
CA GLN A 40 -27.21 -7.97 7.48
C GLN A 40 -26.66 -6.54 7.48
N ALA A 41 -26.40 -5.99 8.65
CA ALA A 41 -25.77 -4.68 8.79
C ALA A 41 -24.34 -4.68 8.22
N CYS A 42 -23.53 -5.69 8.58
CA CYS A 42 -22.16 -5.82 8.07
C CYS A 42 -22.12 -6.08 6.57
N ASP A 43 -22.99 -6.95 6.02
CA ASP A 43 -23.04 -7.20 4.58
C ASP A 43 -23.45 -5.94 3.80
N THR A 44 -24.38 -5.14 4.32
CA THR A 44 -24.80 -3.86 3.73
C THR A 44 -23.67 -2.83 3.76
N TYR A 45 -22.94 -2.74 4.87
CA TYR A 45 -21.76 -1.88 4.98
C TYR A 45 -20.69 -2.28 3.96
N LEU A 46 -20.32 -3.57 3.94
CA LEU A 46 -19.26 -4.09 3.08
C LEU A 46 -19.64 -4.03 1.59
N ALA A 47 -20.93 -4.14 1.24
CA ALA A 47 -21.41 -4.04 -0.14
C ALA A 47 -21.04 -2.71 -0.81
N ARG A 48 -20.91 -1.62 -0.03
CA ARG A 48 -20.48 -0.31 -0.55
C ARG A 48 -19.08 -0.34 -1.17
N TYR A 49 -18.25 -1.28 -0.74
CA TYR A 49 -16.87 -1.43 -1.19
C TYR A 49 -16.70 -2.51 -2.26
N ARG A 50 -17.75 -3.26 -2.62
CA ARG A 50 -17.68 -4.40 -3.56
C ARG A 50 -17.80 -4.02 -5.05
N SER A 51 -17.47 -2.78 -5.45
CA SER A 51 -17.71 -2.34 -6.83
C SER A 51 -16.65 -2.85 -7.82
N THR A 52 -17.06 -3.70 -8.77
CA THR A 52 -16.23 -4.14 -9.90
C THR A 52 -15.76 -2.99 -10.81
N SER A 53 -16.35 -1.79 -10.67
CA SER A 53 -15.90 -0.58 -11.37
C SER A 53 -14.81 0.20 -10.62
N ASP A 54 -14.36 -0.29 -9.46
CA ASP A 54 -13.26 0.33 -8.70
C ASP A 54 -12.00 0.38 -9.58
N PRO A 55 -11.39 1.56 -9.81
CA PRO A 55 -10.23 1.67 -10.68
C PRO A 55 -9.03 0.82 -10.23
N ARG A 56 -8.95 0.43 -8.94
CA ARG A 56 -7.89 -0.45 -8.39
C ARG A 56 -7.98 -1.88 -8.92
N THR A 57 -9.15 -2.26 -9.44
CA THR A 57 -9.33 -3.51 -10.19
C THR A 57 -8.46 -3.56 -11.44
N LYS A 58 -8.09 -2.41 -12.04
CA LYS A 58 -7.27 -2.36 -13.25
C LYS A 58 -5.85 -2.84 -12.97
N ASN A 59 -5.30 -2.45 -11.82
CA ASN A 59 -3.97 -2.86 -11.36
C ASN A 59 -3.96 -4.39 -11.13
N ALA A 60 -4.95 -4.91 -10.40
CA ALA A 60 -5.07 -6.34 -10.11
C ALA A 60 -5.36 -7.23 -11.34
N ARG A 61 -5.78 -6.65 -12.47
CA ARG A 61 -5.96 -7.38 -13.75
C ARG A 61 -4.63 -7.59 -14.49
N GLY A 62 -3.53 -7.02 -14.01
CA GLY A 62 -2.21 -7.01 -14.62
C GLY A 62 -1.30 -8.16 -14.20
N LYS A 63 -1.59 -9.39 -14.67
CA LYS A 63 -0.67 -10.55 -14.68
C LYS A 63 -0.32 -11.13 -13.30
N THR A 64 -0.52 -12.44 -13.15
CA THR A 64 0.37 -13.30 -12.36
C THR A 64 1.80 -13.12 -12.86
N LYS A 65 2.51 -12.14 -12.33
CA LYS A 65 3.95 -12.11 -12.28
C LYS A 65 4.30 -11.80 -10.85
N THR A 66 4.54 -12.86 -10.08
CA THR A 66 5.66 -12.87 -9.14
C THR A 66 6.78 -12.06 -9.78
N ALA A 67 7.02 -10.86 -9.28
CA ALA A 67 8.31 -10.24 -9.48
C ALA A 67 9.27 -11.25 -8.83
N ARG A 68 9.89 -12.10 -9.64
CA ARG A 68 11.11 -12.78 -9.21
C ARG A 68 11.96 -11.66 -8.62
N ALA A 69 12.41 -11.85 -7.38
CA ALA A 69 13.59 -11.19 -6.86
C ALA A 69 14.75 -11.47 -7.85
N GLY A 70 14.75 -10.70 -8.94
CA GLY A 70 15.81 -10.64 -9.91
C GLY A 70 16.75 -9.60 -9.34
N GLU A 71 17.91 -10.07 -8.89
CA GLU A 71 19.07 -9.24 -8.59
C GLU A 71 19.21 -8.15 -9.67
N VAL A 72 18.80 -6.92 -9.34
CA VAL A 72 19.23 -5.78 -10.15
C VAL A 72 20.53 -5.30 -9.54
N GLN A 73 21.60 -5.91 -10.03
CA GLN A 73 22.97 -5.46 -9.84
C GLN A 73 23.07 -3.95 -10.11
N GLY A 74 23.60 -3.19 -9.14
CA GLY A 74 24.07 -1.82 -9.37
C GLY A 74 23.48 -0.71 -8.49
N TYR A 75 22.56 -1.01 -7.57
CA TYR A 75 21.99 0.02 -6.69
C TYR A 75 22.62 0.01 -5.30
N THR A 76 23.39 1.06 -5.00
CA THR A 76 24.00 1.25 -3.68
C THR A 76 23.01 1.93 -2.74
N LEU A 77 22.67 1.27 -1.64
CA LEU A 77 21.96 1.87 -0.51
C LEU A 77 22.92 2.80 0.25
N VAL A 78 22.45 4.00 0.56
CA VAL A 78 23.22 5.04 1.27
C VAL A 78 22.31 5.71 2.31
N GLU A 79 22.88 6.05 3.47
CA GLU A 79 22.22 6.95 4.41
C GLU A 79 22.44 8.40 4.01
N MET A 80 21.35 9.15 3.84
CA MET A 80 21.38 10.55 3.41
C MET A 80 20.43 11.39 4.26
N SER A 81 20.76 12.68 4.42
CA SER A 81 19.86 13.62 5.10
C SER A 81 18.63 13.91 4.24
N VAL A 82 17.48 14.20 4.87
CA VAL A 82 16.27 14.66 4.17
C VAL A 82 16.56 15.88 3.30
N ALA A 83 17.42 16.80 3.75
CA ALA A 83 17.82 17.98 2.99
C ALA A 83 18.56 17.63 1.68
N GLU A 84 19.43 16.62 1.68
CA GLU A 84 20.11 16.17 0.47
C GLU A 84 19.17 15.39 -0.46
N ILE A 85 18.30 14.57 0.12
CA ILE A 85 17.27 13.83 -0.60
C ILE A 85 16.37 14.80 -1.39
N LYS A 86 15.84 15.83 -0.74
CA LYS A 86 15.03 16.87 -1.40
C LYS A 86 15.77 17.55 -2.55
N ARG A 87 17.06 17.85 -2.37
CA ARG A 87 17.92 18.42 -3.43
C ARG A 87 18.03 17.50 -4.64
N ILE A 88 18.23 16.20 -4.44
CA ILE A 88 18.31 15.22 -5.54
C ILE A 88 16.95 15.12 -6.25
N MET A 89 15.85 15.00 -5.49
CA MET A 89 14.50 14.90 -6.05
C MET A 89 14.16 16.11 -6.94
N ALA A 90 14.49 17.34 -6.50
CA ALA A 90 14.25 18.55 -7.27
C ALA A 90 14.98 18.58 -8.62
N SER A 91 16.14 17.90 -8.73
CA SER A 91 16.88 17.77 -9.99
C SER A 91 16.32 16.69 -10.94
N GLY A 92 15.36 15.90 -10.47
CA GLY A 92 14.82 14.72 -11.17
C GLY A 92 13.55 14.95 -11.97
N THR A 93 12.92 16.12 -11.90
CA THR A 93 11.59 16.41 -12.48
C THR A 93 11.54 16.14 -13.99
N GLY A 94 12.58 16.52 -14.73
CA GLY A 94 12.66 16.26 -16.18
C GLY A 94 12.74 14.77 -16.55
N LYS A 95 13.11 13.87 -15.62
CA LYS A 95 13.23 12.42 -15.87
C LYS A 95 11.91 11.67 -15.72
N VAL A 96 10.97 12.21 -14.96
CA VAL A 96 9.67 11.57 -14.70
C VAL A 96 8.57 12.00 -15.66
N SER A 97 8.78 13.10 -16.40
CA SER A 97 7.84 13.56 -17.43
C SER A 97 7.56 12.49 -18.47
N GLY A 98 6.31 12.03 -18.55
CA GLY A 98 5.86 11.00 -19.49
C GLY A 98 6.27 9.56 -19.13
N MET A 99 6.83 9.34 -17.93
CA MET A 99 7.10 8.01 -17.41
C MET A 99 5.78 7.27 -17.15
N ASP A 100 5.77 5.97 -17.41
CA ASP A 100 4.63 5.12 -17.07
C ASP A 100 4.41 5.13 -15.54
N PRO A 101 3.17 5.36 -15.06
CA PRO A 101 2.91 5.44 -13.63
C PRO A 101 3.28 4.18 -12.86
N ASP A 102 3.07 2.99 -13.45
CA ASP A 102 3.36 1.71 -12.79
C ASP A 102 4.87 1.49 -12.67
N GLU A 103 5.63 1.84 -13.72
CA GLU A 103 7.10 1.86 -13.67
C GLU A 103 7.61 2.82 -12.59
N ARG A 104 7.07 4.04 -12.56
CA ARG A 104 7.48 5.05 -11.57
C ARG A 104 7.18 4.62 -10.14
N ALA A 105 6.03 3.98 -9.90
CA ALA A 105 5.68 3.44 -8.59
C ALA A 105 6.67 2.36 -8.11
N GLN A 106 7.09 1.44 -8.99
CA GLN A 106 8.10 0.43 -8.66
C GLN A 106 9.45 1.04 -8.30
N LEU A 107 9.89 2.04 -9.07
CA LEU A 107 11.16 2.74 -8.82
C LEU A 107 11.09 3.55 -7.52
N ALA A 108 9.96 4.20 -7.23
CA ALA A 108 9.72 4.97 -6.03
C ALA A 108 9.81 4.08 -4.77
N ALA A 109 9.08 2.96 -4.74
CA ALA A 109 9.13 2.00 -3.63
C ALA A 109 10.55 1.49 -3.39
N LYS A 110 11.25 1.11 -4.47
CA LYS A 110 12.63 0.65 -4.40
C LYS A 110 13.59 1.74 -3.89
N ALA A 111 13.39 3.00 -4.25
CA ALA A 111 14.23 4.12 -3.83
C ALA A 111 14.27 4.28 -2.29
N VAL A 112 13.21 3.86 -1.60
CA VAL A 112 13.02 3.99 -0.15
C VAL A 112 13.01 2.66 0.60
N GLU A 113 13.53 1.59 -0.01
CA GLU A 113 13.63 0.26 0.59
C GLU A 113 12.27 -0.35 0.99
N LEU A 114 11.20 0.01 0.26
CA LEU A 114 9.89 -0.61 0.43
C LEU A 114 9.63 -1.67 -0.64
N PHE A 115 8.93 -2.72 -0.24
CA PHE A 115 8.43 -3.77 -1.13
C PHE A 115 7.09 -3.33 -1.71
N LEU A 116 7.02 -3.30 -3.03
CA LEU A 116 5.77 -3.07 -3.76
C LEU A 116 5.21 -4.42 -4.22
N SER A 117 3.97 -4.68 -3.85
CA SER A 117 3.23 -5.88 -4.29
C SER A 117 1.85 -5.48 -4.80
N GLU A 118 1.21 -6.37 -5.56
CA GLU A 118 -0.16 -6.20 -6.01
C GLU A 118 -1.09 -7.06 -5.18
N GLY A 119 -2.17 -6.45 -4.68
CA GLY A 119 -3.19 -7.16 -3.95
C GLY A 119 -4.16 -7.89 -4.88
N PRO A 120 -4.63 -9.12 -4.55
CA PRO A 120 -5.75 -9.72 -5.26
C PRO A 120 -6.99 -8.83 -5.16
N TYR A 121 -7.84 -8.85 -6.18
CA TYR A 121 -9.18 -8.26 -6.09
C TYR A 121 -10.14 -9.29 -5.48
N SER A 122 -10.31 -9.24 -4.15
CA SER A 122 -11.24 -10.10 -3.39
C SER A 122 -12.03 -9.27 -2.37
N PRO A 123 -12.96 -8.41 -2.82
CA PRO A 123 -13.77 -7.61 -1.91
C PRO A 123 -14.61 -8.50 -0.98
N PRO A 124 -14.78 -8.10 0.28
CA PRO A 124 -14.39 -6.82 0.85
C PRO A 124 -13.04 -6.89 1.59
N VAL A 125 -12.25 -7.94 1.39
CA VAL A 125 -10.97 -8.13 2.09
C VAL A 125 -9.89 -7.30 1.42
N THR A 126 -9.87 -7.37 0.10
CA THR A 126 -8.85 -6.74 -0.73
C THR A 126 -9.50 -6.15 -1.97
N PHE A 127 -9.15 -4.93 -2.33
CA PHE A 127 -9.80 -4.19 -3.41
C PHE A 127 -8.92 -4.06 -4.66
N GLY A 128 -7.94 -4.96 -4.80
CA GLY A 128 -6.89 -4.81 -5.80
C GLY A 128 -5.90 -3.71 -5.43
N GLY A 129 -5.17 -3.22 -6.43
CA GLY A 129 -4.21 -2.12 -6.27
C GLY A 129 -2.85 -2.54 -5.73
N TYR A 130 -1.96 -1.57 -5.65
CA TYR A 130 -0.63 -1.75 -5.07
C TYR A 130 -0.66 -1.76 -3.54
N ARG A 131 0.37 -2.35 -2.95
CA ARG A 131 0.60 -2.36 -1.51
C ARG A 131 2.08 -2.16 -1.26
N LEU A 132 2.38 -1.23 -0.36
CA LEU A 132 3.73 -1.00 0.15
C LEU A 132 3.91 -1.77 1.44
N SER A 133 5.08 -2.36 1.65
CA SER A 133 5.44 -3.06 2.88
C SER A 133 6.91 -2.85 3.20
N ILE A 134 7.24 -2.74 4.49
CA ILE A 134 8.63 -2.71 4.97
C ILE A 134 9.29 -4.10 4.96
N VAL A 135 8.49 -5.16 4.86
CA VAL A 135 8.94 -6.54 4.75
C VAL A 135 8.49 -7.13 3.42
N GLU A 136 9.25 -8.07 2.90
CA GLU A 136 8.88 -8.77 1.67
C GLU A 136 7.50 -9.43 1.80
N THR A 137 6.63 -9.15 0.84
CA THR A 137 5.29 -9.71 0.75
C THR A 137 5.39 -11.22 0.51
N PRO A 138 4.72 -12.08 1.29
CA PRO A 138 4.65 -13.51 1.03
C PRO A 138 4.05 -13.82 -0.36
N ASP A 139 4.53 -14.88 -1.00
CA ASP A 139 4.05 -15.30 -2.33
C ASP A 139 2.57 -15.72 -2.35
N ASP A 140 2.05 -16.23 -1.22
CA ASP A 140 0.68 -16.76 -1.10
C ASP A 140 -0.17 -15.97 -0.08
N GLU A 141 -1.12 -15.18 -0.60
CA GLU A 141 -2.06 -14.41 0.21
C GLU A 141 -3.52 -14.78 -0.06
N ILE A 142 -4.00 -15.81 0.62
CA ILE A 142 -5.42 -16.19 0.54
C ILE A 142 -6.19 -15.51 1.67
N GLY A 143 -6.90 -14.42 1.34
CA GLY A 143 -7.90 -13.81 2.24
C GLY A 143 -7.33 -13.12 3.48
N GLN A 144 -6.07 -12.69 3.43
CA GLN A 144 -5.39 -11.97 4.50
C GLN A 144 -4.95 -10.58 4.03
N ILE A 145 -4.82 -9.67 5.01
CA ILE A 145 -4.26 -8.32 4.84
C ILE A 145 -2.84 -8.38 5.38
N ILE A 146 -1.86 -7.89 4.62
CA ILE A 146 -0.47 -7.75 5.08
C ILE A 146 -0.44 -6.75 6.22
N ALA A 147 0.07 -7.16 7.37
CA ALA A 147 0.26 -6.25 8.49
C ALA A 147 1.30 -5.18 8.13
N GLY A 148 0.96 -3.90 8.38
CA GLY A 148 1.84 -2.78 8.07
C GLY A 148 1.83 -2.33 6.60
N GLY A 149 0.98 -2.92 5.76
CA GLY A 149 0.84 -2.51 4.36
C GLY A 149 -0.31 -1.55 4.10
N ALA A 150 -0.08 -0.54 3.27
CA ALA A 150 -1.11 0.38 2.80
C ALA A 150 -2.13 -0.34 1.89
N PHE A 151 -3.43 -0.06 2.08
CA PHE A 151 -4.51 -0.73 1.36
C PHE A 151 -4.68 -0.22 -0.06
N GLY A 152 -4.41 -1.07 -1.05
CA GLY A 152 -4.89 -0.92 -2.44
C GLY A 152 -4.68 0.49 -2.99
N LEU A 153 -3.42 0.83 -3.22
CA LEU A 153 -2.95 2.11 -3.72
C LEU A 153 -3.02 2.16 -5.25
N PHE A 154 -3.27 3.34 -5.80
CA PHE A 154 -2.94 3.64 -7.19
C PHE A 154 -1.43 3.89 -7.34
N ALA A 155 -0.92 3.86 -8.57
CA ALA A 155 0.49 4.14 -8.85
C ALA A 155 0.94 5.50 -8.29
N TYR A 156 0.11 6.53 -8.43
CA TYR A 156 0.40 7.86 -7.87
C TYR A 156 0.35 7.90 -6.35
N ASP A 157 -0.56 7.15 -5.72
CA ASP A 157 -0.59 7.06 -4.26
C ASP A 157 0.66 6.35 -3.75
N VAL A 158 1.19 5.33 -4.44
CA VAL A 158 2.47 4.70 -4.08
C VAL A 158 3.60 5.73 -4.05
N ILE A 159 3.69 6.58 -5.07
CA ILE A 159 4.71 7.63 -5.16
C ILE A 159 4.54 8.62 -4.00
N TYR A 160 3.30 9.04 -3.73
CA TYR A 160 2.97 9.93 -2.62
C TYR A 160 3.37 9.32 -1.27
N GLU A 161 2.95 8.10 -0.98
CA GLU A 161 3.24 7.40 0.27
C GLU A 161 4.75 7.16 0.46
N CYS A 162 5.49 6.83 -0.61
CA CYS A 162 6.95 6.70 -0.54
C CYS A 162 7.62 8.05 -0.24
N ARG A 163 7.10 9.14 -0.80
CA ARG A 163 7.59 10.49 -0.55
C ARG A 163 7.27 10.94 0.87
N ASP A 164 6.07 10.67 1.36
CA ASP A 164 5.64 10.99 2.73
C ASP A 164 6.47 10.20 3.76
N TYR A 165 6.62 8.89 3.56
CA TYR A 165 7.46 8.02 4.37
C TYR A 165 8.91 8.53 4.47
N LEU A 166 9.44 9.04 3.35
CA LEU A 166 10.81 9.52 3.29
C LEU A 166 11.01 10.90 3.92
N LEU A 167 10.07 11.82 3.68
CA LEU A 167 10.23 13.25 4.00
C LEU A 167 9.60 13.66 5.33
N THR A 168 8.75 12.82 5.92
CA THR A 168 8.17 13.07 7.24
C THR A 168 9.28 13.18 8.29
N LEU A 169 9.20 14.26 9.07
CA LEU A 169 10.09 14.52 10.20
C LEU A 169 9.35 14.28 11.51
N MET A 170 10.05 13.69 12.47
CA MET A 170 9.61 13.65 13.86
C MET A 170 9.76 15.04 14.50
N SER A 171 9.08 15.27 15.63
CA SER A 171 9.04 16.58 16.29
C SER A 171 10.40 17.13 16.73
N ASP A 172 11.39 16.26 16.87
CA ASP A 172 12.76 16.55 17.30
C ASP A 172 13.79 16.46 16.15
N GLU A 173 13.35 16.20 14.92
CA GLU A 173 14.20 16.11 13.74
C GLU A 173 14.24 17.43 12.94
N THR A 174 15.39 17.71 12.29
CA THR A 174 15.49 18.70 11.21
C THR A 174 15.87 18.03 9.90
N GLU A 175 15.66 18.71 8.78
CA GLU A 175 15.98 18.15 7.46
C GLU A 175 17.47 17.79 7.30
N GLU A 176 18.36 18.53 7.98
CA GLU A 176 19.81 18.33 7.93
C GLU A 176 20.27 17.13 8.75
N THR A 177 19.54 16.76 9.80
CA THR A 177 19.95 15.69 10.73
C THR A 177 19.14 14.41 10.60
N ALA A 178 17.93 14.48 10.01
CA ALA A 178 17.10 13.34 9.73
C ALA A 178 17.71 12.47 8.63
N MET A 179 18.37 11.38 9.03
CA MET A 179 18.97 10.43 8.10
C MET A 179 17.95 9.40 7.65
N ARG A 180 17.96 9.07 6.35
CA ARG A 180 17.11 8.05 5.74
C ARG A 180 17.96 7.15 4.84
N ARG A 181 17.65 5.86 4.82
CA ARG A 181 18.26 4.89 3.92
C ARG A 181 17.56 4.94 2.57
N VAL A 182 18.32 5.22 1.51
CA VAL A 182 17.78 5.39 0.17
C VAL A 182 18.70 4.82 -0.89
N ILE A 183 18.18 4.64 -2.10
CA ILE A 183 18.97 4.41 -3.31
C ILE A 183 19.02 5.73 -4.10
N PRO A 184 20.12 6.51 -4.02
CA PRO A 184 20.16 7.88 -4.54
C PRO A 184 19.88 7.96 -6.05
N SER A 185 20.34 6.96 -6.80
CA SER A 185 20.14 6.90 -8.25
C SER A 185 18.67 6.73 -8.68
N LEU A 186 17.77 6.38 -7.74
CA LEU A 186 16.34 6.18 -7.99
C LEU A 186 15.46 7.31 -7.42
N LEU A 187 16.02 8.24 -6.63
CA LEU A 187 15.27 9.34 -6.00
C LEU A 187 14.54 10.25 -7.00
N TYR A 188 14.96 10.27 -8.27
CA TYR A 188 14.24 11.02 -9.30
C TYR A 188 12.80 10.51 -9.48
N ALA A 189 12.50 9.24 -9.19
CA ALA A 189 11.15 8.69 -9.30
C ALA A 189 10.15 9.33 -8.31
N LEU A 190 10.66 9.92 -7.21
CA LEU A 190 9.88 10.64 -6.20
C LEU A 190 9.76 12.14 -6.50
N ALA A 191 10.40 12.63 -7.57
CA ALA A 191 10.36 14.04 -7.94
C ALA A 191 8.92 14.53 -8.13
N ASP A 192 8.68 15.79 -7.79
CA ASP A 192 7.38 16.43 -7.99
C ASP A 192 7.20 16.77 -9.47
N ASP A 193 6.16 16.25 -10.11
CA ASP A 193 5.80 16.53 -11.50
C ASP A 193 4.43 17.18 -11.64
N THR A 194 3.84 17.61 -10.51
CA THR A 194 2.70 18.53 -10.53
C THR A 194 3.19 19.95 -10.77
N ASP A 195 3.24 20.35 -12.04
CA ASP A 195 3.24 21.76 -12.47
C ASP A 195 1.89 22.44 -12.18
#